data_AF-A0A3M2G014-F1
#
_entry.id   AF-A0A3M2G014-F1
#
_cell.length_a   1.000
_cell.length_b   1.000
_cell.length_c   1.000
_cell.angle_alpha   90.00
_cell.angle_beta   90.00
_cell.angle_gamma   90.00
#
_symmetry.space_group_name_H-M   'P 1'
#
loop_
_entity.id
_entity.type
_entity.pdbx_description
1 polymer ?
#
loop_
_entity_poly.entity_id
_entity_poly.type
_entity_poly.pdbx_seq_one_letter_code
_entity_poly.pdbx_strand_id
1 'polypeptide(L)'
;MNHCVSVRRLAGVLILSLHLSGSWAIAQNQLDPADRLTRAADHGAVILEERCSECHDANRVDKHLYDYTEWNHVIDQMMKKKDNLLTTEERTLLLDYLILRTELNRIAQQEALRQSPTAAQPVAPEEKRPLGVVLFGRFHLLVLHFPIAFVSLVALLELIFLFRQPPAWYEHIIWGLLGIAIVSAIVTSASGVIYATERGHQLLNSHKNLGILSTLLIGIATGIRFLDLRFSRYKSLFWYRILIFGSALLVGITAHLGGTMVHGERFRVVVDPIKRVLEILFI
;
A
#
# COMPACT_ATOMS: atom_id res chain seq x y z
N MET A 1 -21.10 79.65 -15.93
CA MET A 1 -20.96 78.42 -15.11
C MET A 1 -21.10 77.21 -16.02
N ASN A 2 -20.32 76.16 -15.77
CA ASN A 2 -20.35 74.81 -16.39
C ASN A 2 -19.54 74.59 -17.67
N HIS A 3 -18.25 74.22 -17.54
CA HIS A 3 -17.55 73.25 -18.41
C HIS A 3 -16.23 72.83 -17.74
N CYS A 4 -16.26 71.96 -16.72
CA CYS A 4 -15.01 71.40 -16.15
C CYS A 4 -15.20 70.09 -15.36
N VAL A 5 -15.99 69.12 -15.86
CA VAL A 5 -16.24 67.85 -15.14
C VAL A 5 -15.95 66.57 -15.95
N SER A 6 -15.69 66.64 -17.26
CA SER A 6 -15.73 65.42 -18.10
C SER A 6 -14.42 64.61 -18.22
N VAL A 7 -13.24 65.11 -17.83
CA VAL A 7 -11.97 64.41 -18.14
C VAL A 7 -11.48 63.49 -17.00
N ARG A 8 -11.92 63.71 -15.76
CA ARG A 8 -11.45 62.90 -14.62
C ARG A 8 -12.06 61.50 -14.51
N ARG A 9 -13.20 61.22 -15.14
CA ARG A 9 -13.90 59.93 -15.01
C ARG A 9 -13.37 58.82 -15.94
N LEU A 10 -12.69 59.16 -17.04
CA LEU A 10 -12.18 58.16 -17.99
C LEU A 10 -10.77 57.64 -17.62
N ALA A 11 -9.92 58.48 -17.01
CA ALA A 11 -8.60 58.05 -16.55
C ALA A 11 -8.65 57.07 -15.35
N GLY A 12 -9.69 57.16 -14.52
CA GLY A 12 -9.87 56.28 -13.35
C GLY A 12 -10.27 54.85 -13.70
N VAL A 13 -10.90 54.61 -14.85
CA VAL A 13 -11.38 53.27 -15.25
C VAL A 13 -10.28 52.46 -15.94
N LEU A 14 -9.33 53.12 -16.61
CA LEU A 14 -8.19 52.45 -17.26
C LEU A 14 -7.07 52.05 -16.30
N ILE A 15 -6.92 52.74 -15.15
CA ILE A 15 -5.94 52.36 -14.11
C ILE A 15 -6.49 51.21 -13.24
N LEU A 16 -7.81 51.11 -13.07
CA LEU A 16 -8.43 50.05 -12.28
C LEU A 16 -8.36 48.68 -12.96
N SER A 17 -8.23 48.61 -14.29
CA SER A 17 -8.16 47.35 -15.03
C SER A 17 -6.75 46.72 -15.07
N LEU A 18 -5.70 47.50 -14.76
CA LEU A 18 -4.31 47.03 -14.73
C LEU A 18 -3.82 46.59 -13.33
N HIS A 19 -4.61 46.81 -12.28
CA HIS A 19 -4.26 46.37 -10.91
C HIS A 19 -4.96 45.09 -10.48
N LEU A 20 -6.05 44.67 -11.15
CA LEU A 20 -6.71 43.40 -10.84
C LEU A 20 -5.98 42.17 -11.39
N SER A 21 -5.08 42.31 -12.35
CA SER A 21 -4.24 41.19 -12.84
C SER A 21 -2.96 40.98 -12.01
N GLY A 22 -2.43 42.04 -11.37
CA GLY A 22 -1.22 41.96 -10.54
C GLY A 22 -1.47 41.42 -9.12
N SER A 23 -2.65 41.70 -8.54
CA SER A 23 -2.96 41.31 -7.16
C SER A 23 -3.19 39.82 -6.94
N TRP A 24 -3.61 39.08 -7.98
CA TRP A 24 -3.80 37.62 -7.88
C TRP A 24 -2.45 36.87 -7.83
N ALA A 25 -1.43 37.36 -8.54
CA ALA A 25 -0.09 36.79 -8.51
C ALA A 25 0.66 37.04 -7.19
N ILE A 26 0.34 38.13 -6.48
CA ILE A 26 0.97 38.49 -5.20
C ILE A 26 0.37 37.70 -4.03
N ALA A 27 -0.92 37.33 -4.09
CA ALA A 27 -1.60 36.59 -3.02
C ALA A 27 -1.04 35.16 -2.82
N GLN A 28 -0.50 34.51 -3.86
CA GLN A 28 0.11 33.18 -3.73
C GLN A 28 1.44 33.20 -2.94
N ASN A 29 2.10 34.36 -2.83
CA ASN A 29 3.38 34.51 -2.14
C ASN A 29 3.23 34.90 -0.65
N GLN A 30 2.00 34.93 -0.13
CA GLN A 30 1.66 35.40 1.22
C GLN A 30 1.02 34.32 2.10
N LEU A 31 1.03 33.07 1.66
CA LEU A 31 0.49 31.97 2.46
C LEU A 31 1.52 31.61 3.53
N ASP A 32 1.03 31.42 4.76
CA ASP A 32 1.81 30.85 5.87
C ASP A 32 2.54 29.59 5.36
N PRO A 33 3.86 29.43 5.60
CA PRO A 33 4.59 28.22 5.25
C PRO A 33 3.86 26.92 5.63
N ALA A 34 3.13 26.91 6.76
CA ALA A 34 2.33 25.76 7.18
C ALA A 34 1.14 25.48 6.25
N ASP A 35 0.45 26.51 5.78
CA ASP A 35 -0.67 26.39 4.85
C ASP A 35 -0.21 25.91 3.47
N ARG A 36 0.93 26.45 2.99
CA ARG A 36 1.54 25.98 1.74
C ARG A 36 1.87 24.49 1.80
N LEU A 37 2.48 24.03 2.90
CA LEU A 37 2.83 22.63 3.07
C LEU A 37 1.59 21.73 3.17
N THR A 38 0.54 22.19 3.86
CA THR A 38 -0.73 21.46 3.95
C THR A 38 -1.37 21.30 2.57
N ARG A 39 -1.49 22.39 1.80
CA ARG A 39 -2.04 22.32 0.45
C ARG A 39 -1.17 21.49 -0.50
N ALA A 40 0.15 21.55 -0.38
CA ALA A 40 1.05 20.68 -1.13
C ALA A 40 0.84 19.20 -0.75
N ALA A 41 0.70 18.88 0.54
CA ALA A 41 0.43 17.53 1.02
C ALA A 41 -0.91 16.98 0.47
N ASP A 42 -1.97 17.78 0.54
CA ASP A 42 -3.32 17.38 0.13
C ASP A 42 -3.47 17.28 -1.39
N HIS A 43 -3.00 18.29 -2.12
CA HIS A 43 -3.22 18.37 -3.57
C HIS A 43 -2.07 17.80 -4.40
N GLY A 44 -0.82 17.95 -3.94
CA GLY A 44 0.35 17.46 -4.67
C GLY A 44 0.40 15.93 -4.77
N ALA A 45 -0.09 15.23 -3.75
CA ALA A 45 -0.25 13.76 -3.79
C ALA A 45 -1.23 13.32 -4.88
N VAL A 46 -2.38 14.02 -5.00
CA VAL A 46 -3.38 13.76 -6.04
C VAL A 46 -2.82 14.04 -7.43
N ILE A 47 -2.11 15.16 -7.60
CA ILE A 47 -1.48 15.51 -8.89
C ILE A 47 -0.45 14.45 -9.30
N LEU A 48 0.38 13.98 -8.37
CA LEU A 48 1.37 12.94 -8.65
C LEU A 48 0.69 11.67 -9.16
N GLU A 49 -0.41 11.26 -8.52
CA GLU A 49 -1.12 10.04 -8.90
C GLU A 49 -1.90 10.22 -10.20
N GLU A 50 -2.66 11.30 -10.35
CA GLU A 50 -3.55 11.48 -11.51
C GLU A 50 -2.79 11.87 -12.78
N ARG A 51 -1.70 12.65 -12.67
CA ARG A 51 -0.96 13.18 -13.83
C ARG A 51 0.31 12.39 -14.12
N CYS A 52 1.12 12.10 -13.09
CA CYS A 52 2.44 11.49 -13.32
C CYS A 52 2.38 9.97 -13.49
N SER A 53 1.27 9.32 -13.15
CA SER A 53 1.06 7.88 -13.40
C SER A 53 0.58 7.54 -14.81
N GLU A 54 0.14 8.54 -15.59
CA GLU A 54 -0.51 8.32 -16.90
C GLU A 54 0.40 7.61 -17.92
N CYS A 55 1.73 7.76 -17.79
CA CYS A 55 2.71 7.18 -18.72
C CYS A 55 3.53 6.05 -18.09
N HIS A 56 3.83 6.14 -16.79
CA HIS A 56 4.57 5.14 -16.05
C HIS A 56 4.23 5.24 -14.58
N ASP A 57 4.45 4.16 -13.84
CA ASP A 57 4.21 4.10 -12.40
C ASP A 57 4.87 5.28 -11.65
N ALA A 58 4.08 5.97 -10.82
CA ALA A 58 4.49 7.16 -10.08
C ALA A 58 5.45 6.83 -8.92
N ASN A 59 5.54 5.57 -8.48
CA ASN A 59 6.43 5.13 -7.41
C ASN A 59 7.92 5.24 -7.77
N ARG A 60 8.25 5.63 -9.01
CA ARG A 60 9.64 5.98 -9.39
C ARG A 60 10.19 7.13 -8.56
N VAL A 61 9.32 8.04 -8.09
CA VAL A 61 9.77 9.17 -7.27
C VAL A 61 10.33 8.73 -5.90
N ASP A 62 10.00 7.53 -5.41
CA ASP A 62 10.51 6.97 -4.15
C ASP A 62 11.96 6.49 -4.22
N LYS A 63 12.47 6.30 -5.43
CA LYS A 63 13.82 5.76 -5.65
C LYS A 63 14.90 6.84 -5.55
N HIS A 64 14.49 8.10 -5.37
CA HIS A 64 15.37 9.25 -5.45
C HIS A 64 15.14 10.18 -4.25
N LEU A 65 16.23 10.73 -3.72
CA LEU A 65 16.23 11.75 -2.69
C LEU A 65 16.72 13.07 -3.27
N TYR A 66 16.04 13.52 -4.33
CA TYR A 66 16.41 14.71 -5.08
C TYR A 66 16.12 16.00 -4.31
N ASP A 67 16.95 17.02 -4.51
CA ASP A 67 16.71 18.36 -4.00
C ASP A 67 15.74 19.17 -4.89
N TYR A 68 15.52 20.43 -4.54
CA TYR A 68 14.63 21.33 -5.28
C TYR A 68 15.01 21.47 -6.74
N THR A 69 16.30 21.63 -7.03
CA THR A 69 16.78 21.87 -8.39
C THR A 69 16.63 20.62 -9.25
N GLU A 70 16.93 19.46 -8.67
CA GLU A 70 16.80 18.17 -9.32
C GLU A 70 15.33 17.82 -9.61
N TRP A 71 14.42 17.98 -8.63
CA TRP A 71 13.00 17.74 -8.86
C TRP A 71 12.39 18.70 -9.87
N ASN A 72 12.77 19.98 -9.80
CA ASN A 72 12.34 20.97 -10.78
C ASN A 72 12.77 20.56 -12.20
N HIS A 73 14.01 20.08 -12.36
CA HIS A 73 14.50 19.57 -13.63
C HIS A 73 13.71 18.34 -14.11
N VAL A 74 13.41 17.38 -13.22
CA VAL A 74 12.63 16.18 -13.57
C VAL A 74 11.24 16.55 -14.06
N ILE A 75 10.53 17.43 -13.35
CA ILE A 75 9.20 17.90 -13.75
C ILE A 75 9.26 18.58 -15.12
N ASP A 76 10.26 19.45 -15.35
CA ASP A 76 10.44 20.12 -16.64
C ASP A 76 10.69 19.12 -17.79
N GLN A 77 11.46 18.06 -17.54
CA GLN A 77 11.68 17.01 -18.54
C GLN A 77 10.39 16.24 -18.85
N MET A 78 9.50 16.04 -17.87
CA MET A 78 8.23 15.36 -18.11
C MET A 78 7.23 16.26 -18.85
N MET A 79 7.15 17.53 -18.48
CA MET A 79 6.33 18.52 -19.19
C MET A 79 6.79 18.76 -20.63
N LYS A 80 8.10 18.59 -20.93
CA LYS A 80 8.62 18.61 -22.31
C LYS A 80 8.23 17.39 -23.15
N LYS A 81 7.99 16.25 -22.50
CA LYS A 81 7.63 15.01 -23.19
C LYS A 81 6.14 14.89 -23.46
N LYS A 82 5.32 15.61 -22.70
CA LYS A 82 3.87 15.61 -22.83
C LYS A 82 3.32 17.01 -22.65
N ASP A 83 2.76 17.53 -23.74
CA ASP A 83 2.06 18.81 -23.73
C ASP A 83 0.85 18.76 -22.79
N ASN A 84 0.56 19.89 -22.13
CA ASN A 84 -0.56 20.04 -21.20
C ASN A 84 -0.58 19.03 -20.04
N LEU A 85 0.57 18.51 -19.62
CA LEU A 85 0.66 17.58 -18.50
C LEU A 85 0.29 18.22 -17.15
N LEU A 86 0.73 19.46 -16.90
CA LEU A 86 0.49 20.20 -15.66
C LEU A 86 0.25 21.68 -15.97
N THR A 87 -0.65 22.31 -15.21
CA THR A 87 -0.75 23.77 -15.11
C THR A 87 0.37 24.35 -14.24
N THR A 88 0.61 25.66 -14.30
CA THR A 88 1.64 26.34 -13.48
C THR A 88 1.38 26.18 -11.98
N GLU A 89 0.11 26.15 -11.58
CA GLU A 89 -0.30 25.95 -10.19
C GLU A 89 -0.06 24.50 -9.75
N GLU A 90 -0.53 23.52 -10.55
CA GLU A 90 -0.30 22.09 -10.27
C GLU A 90 1.20 21.76 -10.21
N ARG A 91 2.00 22.35 -11.11
CA ARG A 91 3.46 22.23 -11.10
C ARG A 91 4.07 22.69 -9.78
N THR A 92 3.58 23.80 -9.24
CA THR A 92 4.09 24.37 -7.98
C THR A 92 3.71 23.49 -6.78
N LEU A 93 2.44 23.07 -6.71
CA LEU A 93 1.96 22.16 -5.67
C LEU A 93 2.67 20.81 -5.70
N LEU A 94 2.90 20.26 -6.90
CA LEU A 94 3.64 19.01 -7.08
C LEU A 94 5.10 19.14 -6.63
N LEU A 95 5.79 20.23 -7.01
CA LEU A 95 7.17 20.45 -6.62
C LEU A 95 7.32 20.58 -5.09
N ASP A 96 6.47 21.40 -4.46
CA ASP A 96 6.46 21.56 -3.00
C ASP A 96 6.17 20.21 -2.30
N TYR A 97 5.27 19.40 -2.86
CA TYR A 97 4.96 18.06 -2.37
C TYR A 97 6.14 17.09 -2.48
N LEU A 98 6.82 17.04 -3.64
CA LEU A 98 7.96 16.15 -3.84
C LEU A 98 9.13 16.48 -2.91
N ILE A 99 9.33 17.77 -2.62
CA ILE A 99 10.34 18.21 -1.66
C ILE A 99 9.97 17.80 -0.24
N LEU A 100 8.75 18.10 0.20
CA LEU A 100 8.25 17.69 1.51
C LEU A 100 8.40 16.16 1.69
N ARG A 101 7.98 15.40 0.67
CA ARG A 101 8.09 13.94 0.64
C ARG A 101 9.54 13.45 0.72
N THR A 102 10.46 14.12 0.03
CA THR A 102 11.88 13.77 0.07
C THR A 102 12.46 14.01 1.46
N GLU A 103 12.14 15.13 2.11
CA GLU A 103 12.60 15.41 3.47
C GLU A 103 12.06 14.41 4.49
N LEU A 104 10.76 14.05 4.38
CA LEU A 104 10.17 13.01 5.22
C LEU A 104 10.89 11.66 5.04
N ASN A 105 11.22 11.29 3.80
CA ASN A 105 11.97 10.08 3.51
C ASN A 105 13.41 10.13 4.07
N ARG A 106 14.08 11.28 4.00
CA ARG A 106 15.43 11.46 4.61
C ARG A 106 15.38 11.28 6.13
N ILE A 107 14.39 11.87 6.79
CA ILE A 107 14.21 11.74 8.25
C ILE A 107 13.97 10.27 8.61
N ALA A 108 13.04 9.60 7.91
CA ALA A 108 12.76 8.18 8.14
C ALA A 108 14.01 7.29 7.94
N GLN A 109 14.82 7.56 6.93
CA GLN A 109 16.09 6.84 6.72
C GLN A 109 17.11 7.12 7.84
N GLN A 110 17.23 8.38 8.28
CA GLN A 110 18.13 8.72 9.39
C GLN A 110 17.69 8.08 10.71
N GLU A 111 16.39 8.01 11.00
CA GLU A 111 15.86 7.31 12.16
C GLU A 111 16.11 5.81 12.09
N ALA A 112 15.90 5.19 10.91
CA ALA A 112 16.21 3.79 10.68
C ALA A 112 17.70 3.49 10.88
N LEU A 113 18.59 4.41 10.47
CA LEU A 113 20.03 4.32 10.72
C LEU A 113 20.37 4.46 12.20
N ARG A 114 19.72 5.40 12.92
CA ARG A 114 19.89 5.59 14.37
C ARG A 114 19.41 4.39 15.20
N GLN A 115 18.39 3.69 14.72
CA GLN A 115 17.82 2.50 15.36
C GLN A 115 18.56 1.21 14.97
N SER A 116 19.49 1.26 14.01
CA SER A 116 20.33 0.12 13.65
C SER A 116 21.48 -0.03 14.66
N PRO A 117 21.66 -1.19 15.31
CA PRO A 117 22.74 -1.42 16.29
C PRO A 117 24.17 -1.38 15.72
N THR A 118 24.36 -0.98 14.47
CA THR A 118 25.55 -1.30 13.65
C THR A 118 26.33 -0.07 13.23
N ALA A 119 26.65 0.82 14.16
CA ALA A 119 27.58 1.94 13.91
C ALA A 119 29.07 1.56 14.11
N ALA A 120 29.41 0.27 14.27
CA ALA A 120 30.77 -0.16 14.59
C ALA A 120 31.30 -1.36 13.77
N GLN A 121 30.61 -1.80 12.71
CA GLN A 121 31.18 -2.81 11.80
C GLN A 121 31.50 -2.17 10.45
N PRO A 122 32.76 -2.29 9.96
CA PRO A 122 33.13 -1.79 8.65
C PRO A 122 32.29 -2.52 7.60
N VAL A 123 31.64 -1.76 6.73
CA VAL A 123 30.86 -2.30 5.60
C VAL A 123 31.84 -3.08 4.72
N ALA A 124 31.75 -4.41 4.80
CA ALA A 124 32.49 -5.31 3.93
C ALA A 124 32.18 -4.96 2.46
N PRO A 125 33.16 -5.05 1.54
CA PRO A 125 32.96 -4.69 0.14
C PRO A 125 31.77 -5.45 -0.43
N GLU A 126 30.96 -4.77 -1.24
CA GLU A 126 29.74 -5.29 -1.87
C GLU A 126 30.06 -6.56 -2.68
N GLU A 127 29.98 -7.70 -2.00
CA GLU A 127 30.16 -9.01 -2.58
C GLU A 127 28.96 -9.28 -3.49
N LYS A 128 29.23 -9.52 -4.79
CA LYS A 128 28.22 -9.87 -5.79
C LYS A 128 27.36 -10.99 -5.22
N ARG A 129 26.15 -10.63 -4.75
CA ARG A 129 25.27 -11.58 -4.07
C ARG A 129 25.09 -12.78 -5.01
N PRO A 130 25.42 -14.00 -4.56
CA PRO A 130 25.37 -15.17 -5.43
C PRO A 130 23.97 -15.28 -6.00
N LEU A 131 23.85 -15.70 -7.26
CA LEU A 131 22.58 -15.81 -7.99
C LEU A 131 21.48 -16.47 -7.14
N GLY A 132 21.86 -17.44 -6.30
CA GLY A 132 21.00 -18.10 -5.33
C GLY A 132 20.30 -17.17 -4.32
N VAL A 133 20.96 -16.13 -3.80
CA VAL A 133 20.34 -15.19 -2.82
C VAL A 133 19.28 -14.32 -3.50
N VAL A 134 19.52 -13.92 -4.75
CA VAL A 134 18.56 -13.15 -5.55
C VAL A 134 17.39 -14.02 -6.00
N LEU A 135 17.67 -15.26 -6.43
CA LEU A 135 16.65 -16.23 -6.82
C LEU A 135 15.79 -16.64 -5.62
N PHE A 136 16.42 -16.94 -4.48
CA PHE A 136 15.75 -17.28 -3.23
C PHE A 136 14.88 -16.11 -2.77
N GLY A 137 15.33 -14.86 -2.85
CA GLY A 137 14.47 -13.70 -2.56
C GLY A 137 13.20 -13.61 -3.42
N ARG A 138 13.27 -13.98 -4.72
CA ARG A 138 12.12 -13.99 -5.63
C ARG A 138 11.18 -15.18 -5.40
N PHE A 139 11.74 -16.36 -5.16
CA PHE A 139 10.95 -17.56 -4.85
C PHE A 139 10.42 -17.55 -3.42
N HIS A 140 11.06 -16.85 -2.49
CA HIS A 140 10.64 -16.70 -1.10
C HIS A 140 9.25 -16.06 -1.00
N LEU A 141 8.96 -15.05 -1.83
CA LEU A 141 7.62 -14.49 -1.96
C LEU A 141 6.62 -15.54 -2.47
N LEU A 142 6.96 -16.34 -3.48
CA LEU A 142 6.08 -17.40 -3.98
C LEU A 142 5.84 -18.53 -2.95
N VAL A 143 6.90 -18.97 -2.26
CA VAL A 143 6.86 -20.09 -1.31
C VAL A 143 6.08 -19.73 -0.05
N LEU A 144 6.23 -18.50 0.47
CA LEU A 144 5.49 -18.03 1.63
C LEU A 144 4.02 -17.71 1.34
N HIS A 145 3.63 -17.53 0.06
CA HIS A 145 2.24 -17.23 -0.34
C HIS A 145 1.45 -18.47 -0.77
N PHE A 146 2.08 -19.65 -0.86
CA PHE A 146 1.38 -20.89 -1.18
C PHE A 146 0.20 -21.25 -0.26
N PRO A 147 0.26 -21.03 1.06
CA PRO A 147 -0.88 -21.29 1.94
C PRO A 147 -2.13 -20.52 1.51
N ILE A 148 -1.96 -19.27 1.06
CA ILE A 148 -3.04 -18.41 0.57
C ILE A 148 -3.69 -19.07 -0.64
N ALA A 149 -2.91 -19.39 -1.67
CA ALA A 149 -3.44 -19.94 -2.91
C ALA A 149 -4.17 -21.27 -2.69
N PHE A 150 -3.59 -22.20 -1.93
CA PHE A 150 -4.18 -23.52 -1.72
C PHE A 150 -5.43 -23.47 -0.84
N VAL A 151 -5.43 -22.70 0.26
CA VAL A 151 -6.62 -22.55 1.12
C VAL A 151 -7.74 -21.83 0.39
N SER A 152 -7.43 -20.76 -0.36
CA SER A 152 -8.43 -20.07 -1.19
C SER A 152 -9.00 -20.99 -2.28
N LEU A 153 -8.19 -21.86 -2.89
CA LEU A 153 -8.67 -22.83 -3.87
C LEU A 153 -9.58 -23.90 -3.23
N VAL A 154 -9.22 -24.41 -2.05
CA VAL A 154 -10.09 -25.34 -1.29
C VAL A 154 -11.42 -24.66 -0.95
N ALA A 155 -11.39 -23.41 -0.47
CA ALA A 155 -12.59 -22.66 -0.16
C ALA A 155 -13.46 -22.43 -1.42
N LEU A 156 -12.84 -22.12 -2.56
CA LEU A 156 -13.56 -21.96 -3.83
C LEU A 156 -14.21 -23.28 -4.29
N LEU A 157 -13.50 -24.40 -4.19
CA LEU A 157 -14.05 -25.71 -4.53
C LEU A 157 -15.20 -26.09 -3.60
N GLU A 158 -15.06 -25.92 -2.28
CA GLU A 158 -16.15 -26.15 -1.31
C GLU A 158 -17.35 -25.22 -1.57
N LEU A 159 -17.14 -23.98 -2.04
CA LEU A 159 -18.22 -23.07 -2.43
C LEU A 159 -18.95 -23.54 -3.69
N ILE A 160 -18.23 -23.99 -4.72
CA ILE A 160 -18.83 -24.50 -5.97
C ILE A 160 -19.66 -25.76 -5.70
N PHE A 161 -19.10 -26.69 -4.92
CA PHE A 161 -19.74 -27.95 -4.57
C PHE A 161 -20.64 -27.85 -3.33
N LEU A 162 -20.90 -26.64 -2.84
CA LEU A 162 -21.98 -26.38 -1.90
C LEU A 162 -23.35 -26.55 -2.57
N PHE A 163 -23.43 -26.18 -3.86
CA PHE A 163 -24.68 -26.15 -4.65
C PHE A 163 -24.75 -27.25 -5.71
N ARG A 164 -23.74 -28.12 -5.81
CA ARG A 164 -23.65 -29.18 -6.81
C ARG A 164 -23.21 -30.49 -6.17
N GLN A 165 -23.61 -31.62 -6.76
CA GLN A 165 -23.10 -32.91 -6.32
C GLN A 165 -21.61 -33.05 -6.70
N PRO A 166 -20.74 -33.38 -5.74
CA PRO A 166 -19.31 -33.51 -6.01
C PRO A 166 -19.04 -34.76 -6.86
N PRO A 167 -18.19 -34.66 -7.90
CA PRO A 167 -17.74 -35.81 -8.67
C PRO A 167 -16.78 -36.68 -7.84
N ALA A 168 -16.58 -37.95 -8.25
CA ALA A 168 -15.75 -38.90 -7.50
C ALA A 168 -14.29 -38.45 -7.25
N TRP A 169 -13.72 -37.64 -8.15
CA TRP A 169 -12.36 -37.10 -8.01
C TRP A 169 -12.25 -35.95 -7.00
N TYR A 170 -13.37 -35.34 -6.60
CA TYR A 170 -13.41 -34.17 -5.73
C TYR A 170 -12.65 -34.40 -4.42
N GLU A 171 -12.94 -35.51 -3.74
CA GLU A 171 -12.32 -35.83 -2.45
C GLU A 171 -10.79 -35.95 -2.57
N HIS A 172 -10.30 -36.55 -3.66
CA HIS A 172 -8.86 -36.77 -3.85
C HIS A 172 -8.14 -35.43 -4.05
N ILE A 173 -8.77 -34.50 -4.78
CA ILE A 173 -8.23 -33.14 -4.96
C ILE A 173 -8.26 -32.36 -3.65
N ILE A 174 -9.35 -32.39 -2.88
CA ILE A 174 -9.45 -31.67 -1.61
C ILE A 174 -8.39 -32.15 -0.62
N TRP A 175 -8.17 -33.47 -0.50
CA TRP A 175 -7.12 -34.01 0.38
C TRP A 175 -5.72 -33.61 -0.08
N GLY A 176 -5.44 -33.64 -1.38
CA GLY A 176 -4.18 -33.17 -1.93
C GLY A 176 -3.93 -31.69 -1.63
N LEU A 177 -4.93 -30.84 -1.86
CA LEU A 177 -4.83 -29.41 -1.62
C LEU A 177 -4.71 -29.06 -0.13
N LEU A 178 -5.50 -29.69 0.75
CA LEU A 178 -5.38 -29.51 2.20
C LEU A 178 -4.01 -29.96 2.72
N GLY A 179 -3.49 -31.08 2.21
CA GLY A 179 -2.16 -31.59 2.59
C GLY A 179 -1.04 -30.60 2.22
N ILE A 180 -1.06 -30.06 1.00
CA ILE A 180 -0.06 -29.06 0.58
C ILE A 180 -0.27 -27.73 1.34
N ALA A 181 -1.51 -27.33 1.57
CA ALA A 181 -1.85 -26.11 2.31
C ALA A 181 -1.31 -26.15 3.75
N ILE A 182 -1.50 -27.25 4.48
CA ILE A 182 -1.05 -27.34 5.88
C ILE A 182 0.47 -27.42 5.98
N VAL A 183 1.13 -28.19 5.11
CA VAL A 183 2.60 -28.29 5.11
C VAL A 183 3.23 -26.93 4.80
N SER A 184 2.73 -26.24 3.77
CA SER A 184 3.22 -24.90 3.42
C SER A 184 2.91 -23.88 4.52
N ALA A 185 1.76 -23.95 5.18
CA ALA A 185 1.39 -23.05 6.28
C ALA A 185 2.32 -23.20 7.48
N ILE A 186 2.64 -24.44 7.87
CA ILE A 186 3.57 -24.72 8.97
C ILE A 186 4.97 -24.15 8.66
N VAL A 187 5.51 -24.41 7.46
CA VAL A 187 6.83 -23.91 7.05
C VAL A 187 6.86 -22.38 7.02
N THR A 188 5.80 -21.76 6.49
CA THR A 188 5.63 -20.30 6.42
C THR A 188 5.57 -19.69 7.83
N SER A 189 4.75 -20.24 8.71
CA SER A 189 4.58 -19.75 10.08
C SER A 189 5.85 -19.94 10.92
N ALA A 190 6.54 -21.08 10.79
CA ALA A 190 7.80 -21.32 11.49
C ALA A 190 8.88 -20.32 11.06
N SER A 191 9.01 -20.10 9.75
CA SER A 191 9.92 -19.08 9.21
C SER A 191 9.57 -17.69 9.73
N GLY A 192 8.28 -17.31 9.70
CA GLY A 192 7.82 -16.00 10.16
C GLY A 192 8.09 -15.72 11.65
N VAL A 193 7.98 -16.73 12.53
CA VAL A 193 8.30 -16.58 13.96
C VAL A 193 9.79 -16.30 14.17
N ILE A 194 10.67 -16.98 13.46
CA ILE A 194 12.14 -16.80 13.55
C ILE A 194 12.54 -15.38 13.11
N TYR A 195 11.91 -14.82 12.07
CA TYR A 195 12.20 -13.46 11.62
C TYR A 195 11.59 -12.37 12.51
N ALA A 196 10.46 -12.64 13.17
CA ALA A 196 9.75 -11.64 13.96
C ALA A 196 10.40 -11.32 15.31
N THR A 197 11.28 -12.19 15.83
CA THR A 197 12.01 -11.95 17.09
C THR A 197 12.99 -10.79 17.02
N GLU A 198 13.32 -10.29 15.82
CA GLU A 198 14.32 -9.24 15.61
C GLU A 198 13.72 -7.82 15.44
N ARG A 199 12.41 -7.66 15.20
CA ARG A 199 11.78 -6.37 14.86
C ARG A 199 10.46 -6.13 15.61
N GLY A 200 10.52 -5.58 16.81
CA GLY A 200 9.39 -5.50 17.76
C GLY A 200 8.23 -4.53 17.47
N HIS A 201 7.76 -4.37 16.22
CA HIS A 201 6.64 -3.47 15.90
C HIS A 201 5.24 -4.12 16.04
N GLN A 202 4.23 -3.35 16.45
CA GLN A 202 2.85 -3.83 16.67
C GLN A 202 2.23 -4.45 15.41
N LEU A 203 2.42 -3.83 14.24
CA LEU A 203 1.93 -4.34 12.95
C LEU A 203 2.52 -5.72 12.62
N LEU A 204 3.83 -5.92 12.89
CA LEU A 204 4.50 -7.20 12.68
C LEU A 204 3.97 -8.27 13.63
N ASN A 205 3.72 -7.92 14.89
CA ASN A 205 3.13 -8.85 15.85
C ASN A 205 1.69 -9.24 15.47
N SER A 206 0.87 -8.30 15.01
CA SER A 206 -0.47 -8.61 14.49
C SER A 206 -0.40 -9.54 13.27
N HIS A 207 0.47 -9.25 12.31
CA HIS A 207 0.67 -10.10 11.13
C HIS A 207 1.12 -11.52 11.52
N LYS A 208 2.13 -11.64 12.40
CA LYS A 208 2.62 -12.92 12.92
C LYS A 208 1.51 -13.72 13.59
N ASN A 209 0.75 -13.09 14.50
CA ASN A 209 -0.30 -13.77 15.26
C ASN A 209 -1.43 -14.26 14.34
N LEU A 210 -1.80 -13.47 13.32
CA LEU A 210 -2.81 -13.87 12.34
C LEU A 210 -2.33 -15.02 11.44
N GLY A 211 -1.04 -15.04 11.08
CA GLY A 211 -0.43 -16.15 10.35
C GLY A 211 -0.43 -17.47 11.15
N ILE A 212 -0.08 -17.41 12.43
CA ILE A 212 -0.13 -18.57 13.35
C ILE A 212 -1.59 -19.05 13.51
N LEU A 213 -2.51 -18.12 13.77
CA LEU A 213 -3.93 -18.43 13.93
C LEU A 213 -4.49 -19.11 12.67
N SER A 214 -4.16 -18.60 11.49
CA SER A 214 -4.57 -19.20 10.22
C SER A 214 -4.06 -20.64 10.08
N THR A 215 -2.80 -20.89 10.43
CA THR A 215 -2.20 -22.23 10.39
C THR A 215 -2.94 -23.20 11.31
N LEU A 216 -3.29 -22.76 12.52
CA LEU A 216 -4.05 -23.56 13.47
C LEU A 216 -5.46 -23.87 12.95
N LEU A 217 -6.16 -22.90 12.38
CA LEU A 217 -7.50 -23.11 11.83
C LEU A 217 -7.52 -24.09 10.66
N ILE A 218 -6.54 -24.02 9.76
CA ILE A 218 -6.36 -24.99 8.66
C ILE A 218 -6.12 -26.40 9.22
N GLY A 219 -5.30 -26.52 10.27
CA GLY A 219 -5.04 -27.78 10.97
C GLY A 219 -6.29 -28.38 11.59
N ILE A 220 -7.06 -27.58 12.33
CA ILE A 220 -8.31 -28.01 12.94
C ILE A 220 -9.33 -28.40 11.87
N ALA A 221 -9.46 -27.62 10.80
CA ALA A 221 -10.35 -27.94 9.69
C ALA A 221 -9.99 -29.29 9.05
N THR A 222 -8.71 -29.51 8.76
CA THR A 222 -8.21 -30.77 8.19
C THR A 222 -8.49 -31.94 9.15
N GLY A 223 -8.29 -31.76 10.45
CA GLY A 223 -8.60 -32.77 11.47
C GLY A 223 -10.10 -33.11 11.56
N ILE A 224 -10.97 -32.10 11.52
CA ILE A 224 -12.43 -32.29 11.52
C ILE A 224 -12.88 -33.04 10.25
N ARG A 225 -12.32 -32.70 9.08
CA ARG A 225 -12.60 -33.42 7.82
C ARG A 225 -12.13 -34.88 7.89
N PHE A 226 -10.97 -35.12 8.51
CA PHE A 226 -10.45 -36.48 8.72
C PHE A 226 -11.38 -37.31 9.62
N LEU A 227 -11.84 -36.71 10.73
CA LEU A 227 -12.76 -37.38 11.65
C LEU A 227 -14.12 -37.63 11.03
N ASP A 228 -14.60 -36.73 10.16
CA ASP A 228 -15.86 -36.91 9.46
C ASP A 228 -15.84 -38.14 8.54
N LEU A 229 -14.75 -38.35 7.79
CA LEU A 229 -14.57 -39.56 6.99
C LEU A 229 -14.60 -40.84 7.84
N ARG A 230 -14.13 -40.77 9.09
CA ARG A 230 -13.99 -41.94 9.96
C ARG A 230 -15.26 -42.27 10.75
N PHE A 231 -16.04 -41.26 11.11
CA PHE A 231 -17.19 -41.40 12.01
C PHE A 231 -18.52 -40.92 11.43
N SER A 232 -18.54 -40.48 10.16
CA SER A 232 -19.73 -40.10 9.38
C SER A 232 -20.67 -39.15 10.14
N ARG A 233 -20.11 -38.06 10.69
CA ARG A 233 -20.83 -37.12 11.57
C ARG A 233 -21.25 -35.90 10.75
N TYR A 234 -22.46 -35.88 10.19
CA TYR A 234 -22.96 -34.78 9.33
C TYR A 234 -22.78 -33.34 9.87
N LYS A 235 -22.76 -33.12 11.19
CA LYS A 235 -22.46 -31.81 11.81
C LYS A 235 -20.99 -31.38 11.67
N SER A 236 -20.08 -32.33 11.48
CA SER A 236 -18.63 -32.13 11.32
C SER A 236 -18.31 -31.37 10.02
N LEU A 237 -19.02 -31.68 8.93
CA LEU A 237 -18.83 -30.99 7.64
C LEU A 237 -19.22 -29.51 7.69
N PHE A 238 -20.28 -29.16 8.43
CA PHE A 238 -20.68 -27.77 8.61
C PHE A 238 -19.58 -26.95 9.29
N TRP A 239 -19.03 -27.45 10.39
CA TRP A 239 -17.93 -26.79 11.12
C TRP A 239 -16.64 -26.74 10.30
N TYR A 240 -16.33 -27.81 9.57
CA TYR A 240 -15.21 -27.83 8.62
C TYR A 240 -15.31 -26.69 7.59
N ARG A 241 -16.47 -26.52 6.96
CA ARG A 241 -16.70 -25.46 5.96
C ARG A 241 -16.54 -24.07 6.55
N ILE A 242 -17.13 -23.84 7.73
CA ILE A 242 -16.95 -22.56 8.46
C ILE A 242 -15.47 -22.26 8.68
N LEU A 243 -14.70 -23.25 9.14
CA LEU A 243 -13.28 -23.07 9.41
C LEU A 243 -12.47 -22.83 8.14
N ILE A 244 -12.75 -23.50 7.02
CA ILE A 244 -12.06 -23.27 5.76
C ILE A 244 -12.37 -21.87 5.20
N PHE A 245 -13.63 -21.44 5.19
CA PHE A 245 -13.98 -20.09 4.74
C PHE A 245 -13.38 -19.02 5.65
N GLY A 246 -13.45 -19.23 6.97
CA GLY A 246 -12.81 -18.37 7.95
C GLY A 246 -11.30 -18.29 7.75
N SER A 247 -10.64 -19.43 7.48
CA SER A 247 -9.20 -19.49 7.21
C SER A 247 -8.83 -18.76 5.93
N ALA A 248 -9.58 -18.95 4.84
CA ALA A 248 -9.35 -18.26 3.57
C ALA A 248 -9.46 -16.73 3.73
N LEU A 249 -10.46 -16.26 4.48
CA LEU A 249 -10.62 -14.84 4.79
C LEU A 249 -9.45 -14.30 5.64
N LEU A 250 -9.09 -15.02 6.71
CA LEU A 250 -8.04 -14.62 7.63
C LEU A 250 -6.67 -14.55 6.95
N VAL A 251 -6.40 -15.51 6.07
CA VAL A 251 -5.18 -15.56 5.26
C VAL A 251 -5.15 -14.40 4.25
N GLY A 252 -6.28 -14.01 3.68
CA GLY A 252 -6.40 -12.80 2.86
C GLY A 252 -6.10 -11.51 3.64
N ILE A 253 -6.61 -11.38 4.87
CA ILE A 253 -6.30 -10.24 5.77
C ILE A 253 -4.81 -10.24 6.13
N THR A 254 -4.24 -11.40 6.43
CA THR A 254 -2.82 -11.55 6.75
C THR A 254 -1.94 -11.15 5.56
N ALA A 255 -2.34 -11.52 4.35
CA ALA A 255 -1.65 -11.14 3.11
C ALA A 255 -1.68 -9.62 2.89
N HIS A 256 -2.82 -8.97 3.15
CA HIS A 256 -2.94 -7.52 3.08
C HIS A 256 -2.01 -6.81 4.09
N LEU A 257 -1.96 -7.29 5.33
CA LEU A 257 -1.03 -6.79 6.36
C LEU A 257 0.43 -7.05 5.99
N GLY A 258 0.73 -8.16 5.31
CA GLY A 258 2.05 -8.42 4.73
C GLY A 258 2.42 -7.39 3.68
N GLY A 259 1.48 -7.10 2.77
CA GLY A 259 1.64 -6.10 1.71
C GLY A 259 1.90 -4.70 2.25
N THR A 260 1.19 -4.28 3.30
CA THR A 260 1.38 -2.96 3.93
C THR A 260 2.73 -2.82 4.64
N MET A 261 3.27 -3.89 5.22
CA MET A 261 4.61 -3.86 5.81
C MET A 261 5.73 -3.66 4.77
N VAL A 262 5.52 -4.15 3.55
CA VAL A 262 6.52 -4.06 2.46
C VAL A 262 6.37 -2.78 1.64
N HIS A 263 5.14 -2.32 1.39
CA HIS A 263 4.85 -1.21 0.48
C HIS A 263 4.42 0.09 1.19
N GLY A 264 4.32 0.09 2.52
CA GLY A 264 3.96 1.26 3.32
C GLY A 264 2.48 1.68 3.16
N GLU A 265 2.20 2.94 3.52
CA GLU A 265 0.84 3.50 3.62
C GLU A 265 0.05 3.49 2.30
N ARG A 266 0.68 3.23 1.15
CA ARG A 266 0.01 3.18 -0.16
C ARG A 266 -1.06 2.08 -0.32
N PHE A 267 -1.08 1.07 0.55
CA PHE A 267 -2.17 0.08 0.59
C PHE A 267 -3.38 0.49 1.45
N ARG A 268 -3.31 1.59 2.23
CA ARG A 268 -4.43 2.04 3.10
C ARG A 268 -5.63 2.58 2.32
N VAL A 269 -5.43 3.01 1.08
CA VAL A 269 -6.47 3.68 0.26
C VAL A 269 -7.69 2.79 -0.02
N VAL A 270 -7.57 1.46 0.07
CA VAL A 270 -8.68 0.54 -0.24
C VAL A 270 -9.51 0.12 0.99
N VAL A 271 -9.02 0.32 2.22
CA VAL A 271 -9.72 -0.13 3.46
C VAL A 271 -10.30 1.00 4.32
N ASP A 272 -9.95 2.26 4.05
CA ASP A 272 -10.55 3.41 4.73
C ASP A 272 -12.08 3.59 4.54
N PRO A 273 -12.75 3.12 3.46
CA PRO A 273 -14.20 3.25 3.41
C PRO A 273 -14.91 2.35 4.44
N ILE A 274 -14.36 1.18 4.78
CA ILE A 274 -15.03 0.22 5.67
C ILE A 274 -14.93 0.66 7.14
N LYS A 275 -13.79 1.23 7.56
CA LYS A 275 -13.67 1.82 8.90
C LYS A 275 -14.57 3.04 9.09
N ARG A 276 -14.65 3.94 8.10
CA ARG A 276 -15.56 5.10 8.17
C ARG A 276 -17.03 4.69 8.19
N VAL A 277 -17.43 3.69 7.39
CA VAL A 277 -18.82 3.21 7.37
C VAL A 277 -19.20 2.54 8.70
N LEU A 278 -18.28 1.81 9.34
CA LEU A 278 -18.52 1.22 10.67
C LEU A 278 -18.55 2.26 11.78
N GLU A 279 -17.73 3.32 11.74
CA GLU A 279 -17.81 4.42 12.70
C GLU A 279 -19.09 5.25 12.55
N ILE A 280 -19.64 5.38 11.33
CA ILE A 280 -20.91 6.08 11.07
C ILE A 280 -22.13 5.24 11.46
N LEU A 281 -22.06 3.90 11.39
CA LEU A 281 -23.18 3.01 11.73
C LEU A 281 -23.29 2.65 13.22
N PHE A 282 -22.28 2.98 14.02
CA PHE A 282 -22.24 2.71 15.46
C PHE A 282 -22.12 3.98 16.32
N ILE A 283 -22.53 5.14 15.80
CA ILE A 283 -22.84 6.37 16.55
C ILE A 283 -24.34 6.63 16.47
#